data_AF-A0A4Q5QMF3-F1
#
_entry.id   AF-A0A4Q5QMF3-F1
#
_cell.length_a   1.000
_cell.length_b   1.000
_cell.length_c   1.000
_cell.angle_alpha   90.00
_cell.angle_beta   90.00
_cell.angle_gamma   90.00
#
_symmetry.space_group_name_H-M   'P 1'
#
loop_
_entity.id
_entity.type
_entity.pdbx_description
1 polymer ?
#
loop_
_entity_poly.entity_id
_entity_poly.type
_entity_poly.pdbx_seq_one_letter_code
_entity_poly.pdbx_strand_id
1 'polypeptide(L)'
;MINRRSILIGGGAGIGLVVAWSLWPRTYAPNLVANPGETPFGAWLKIGTDGHVTVAVPQVEHGQGVYTTLPQIVADELGADWRTVGVEPAPLNPLYANPIGTHDLFEGLFDRLPQGTTQPPMLTGGSSSIRMFEQACREAGAGARALLCMAAAKRWDADWTQVNVDAGFCTYQTKRIRFAELAEEAAKFTLPDPL
;
A
#
# COMPACT_ATOMS: atom_id res chain seq x y z
N MET A 1 -14.94 4.45 51.70
CA MET A 1 -15.81 5.65 51.63
C MET A 1 -15.37 6.47 50.43
N ILE A 2 -16.26 6.74 49.47
CA ILE A 2 -15.93 7.51 48.26
C ILE A 2 -15.96 9.01 48.61
N ASN A 3 -14.86 9.74 48.38
CA ASN A 3 -14.74 11.18 48.64
C ASN A 3 -14.72 11.98 47.31
N ARG A 4 -15.14 13.26 47.33
CA ARG A 4 -15.14 14.17 46.17
C ARG A 4 -13.79 14.24 45.45
N ARG A 5 -12.68 14.17 46.21
CA ARG A 5 -11.32 14.15 45.67
C ARG A 5 -11.03 12.87 44.88
N SER A 6 -11.47 11.70 45.36
CA SER A 6 -11.34 10.44 44.60
C SER A 6 -12.24 10.42 43.37
N ILE A 7 -13.41 11.06 43.40
CA ILE A 7 -14.28 11.22 42.21
C ILE A 7 -13.63 12.15 41.18
N LEU A 8 -13.08 13.29 41.59
CA LEU A 8 -12.43 14.24 40.68
C LEU A 8 -11.15 13.67 40.06
N ILE A 9 -10.32 12.99 40.84
CA ILE A 9 -9.09 12.35 40.34
C ILE A 9 -9.44 11.17 39.43
N GLY A 10 -10.36 10.29 39.84
CA GLY A 10 -10.79 9.14 39.03
C GLY A 10 -11.53 9.57 37.75
N GLY A 11 -12.40 10.57 37.84
CA GLY A 11 -13.13 11.13 36.70
C GLY A 11 -12.21 11.86 35.72
N GLY A 12 -11.27 12.66 36.21
CA GLY A 12 -10.26 13.32 35.38
C GLY A 12 -9.35 12.33 34.66
N ALA A 13 -8.86 11.30 35.35
CA ALA A 13 -8.05 10.24 34.74
C ALA A 13 -8.83 9.45 33.69
N GLY A 14 -10.10 9.12 33.95
CA GLY A 14 -10.96 8.43 33.00
C GLY A 14 -11.23 9.24 31.72
N ILE A 15 -11.59 10.52 31.86
CA ILE A 15 -11.81 11.41 30.71
C ILE A 15 -10.51 11.60 29.93
N GLY A 16 -9.40 11.83 30.62
CA GLY A 16 -8.09 11.98 30.01
C GLY A 16 -7.70 10.74 29.18
N LEU A 17 -7.94 9.53 29.69
CA LEU A 17 -7.68 8.29 28.97
C LEU A 17 -8.55 8.14 27.73
N VAL A 18 -9.85 8.44 27.82
CA VAL A 18 -10.78 8.36 26.67
C VAL A 18 -10.36 9.34 25.58
N VAL A 19 -10.01 10.58 25.93
CA VAL A 19 -9.52 11.58 24.98
C VAL A 19 -8.20 11.13 24.36
N ALA A 20 -7.24 10.69 25.17
CA ALA A 20 -5.94 10.23 24.68
C ALA A 20 -6.08 9.04 23.73
N TRP A 21 -6.92 8.05 24.04
CA TRP A 21 -7.18 6.91 23.18
C TRP A 21 -7.92 7.31 21.89
N SER A 22 -8.89 8.22 21.99
CA SER A 22 -9.68 8.64 20.81
C SER A 22 -8.87 9.46 19.81
N LEU A 23 -7.88 10.23 20.30
CA LEU A 23 -7.02 11.08 19.47
C LEU A 23 -5.69 10.42 19.11
N TRP A 24 -5.41 9.20 19.60
CA TRP A 24 -4.14 8.54 19.33
C TRP A 24 -4.03 8.22 17.83
N PRO A 25 -3.02 8.76 17.12
CA PRO A 25 -2.87 8.50 15.69
C PRO A 25 -2.61 7.00 15.49
N ARG A 26 -3.38 6.38 14.61
CA ARG A 26 -3.16 4.98 14.21
C ARG A 26 -2.33 4.95 12.95
N THR A 27 -1.10 4.49 13.07
CA THR A 27 -0.21 4.22 11.94
C THR A 27 -0.03 2.71 11.82
N TYR A 28 -0.15 2.20 10.61
CA TYR A 28 -0.01 0.78 10.32
C TYR A 28 1.19 0.59 9.40
N ALA A 29 2.14 -0.23 9.84
CA ALA A 29 3.25 -0.62 8.99
C ALA A 29 2.75 -1.62 7.92
N PRO A 30 3.28 -1.55 6.69
CA PRO A 30 3.14 -2.62 5.73
C PRO A 30 3.62 -3.95 6.31
N ASN A 31 2.89 -5.03 6.04
CA ASN A 31 3.23 -6.39 6.48
C ASN A 31 3.23 -7.38 5.30
N LEU A 32 3.47 -6.89 4.09
CA LEU A 32 3.62 -7.74 2.91
C LEU A 32 4.82 -8.67 3.12
N VAL A 33 4.58 -9.98 3.01
CA VAL A 33 5.62 -10.98 3.25
C VAL A 33 6.46 -11.16 2.00
N ALA A 34 7.76 -10.97 2.14
CA ALA A 34 8.74 -11.23 1.09
C ALA A 34 9.39 -12.60 1.32
N ASN A 35 9.39 -13.44 0.28
CA ASN A 35 10.15 -14.68 0.24
C ASN A 35 11.64 -14.38 -0.02
N PRO A 36 12.55 -15.35 0.19
CA PRO A 36 13.95 -15.19 -0.20
C PRO A 36 14.09 -14.78 -1.68
N GLY A 37 14.79 -13.69 -1.93
CA GLY A 37 14.95 -13.12 -3.28
C GLY A 37 13.84 -12.16 -3.71
N GLU A 38 12.85 -11.86 -2.86
CA GLU A 38 11.84 -10.82 -3.11
C GLU A 38 12.16 -9.56 -2.30
N THR A 39 11.96 -8.41 -2.93
CA THR A 39 12.05 -7.10 -2.26
C THR A 39 10.68 -6.43 -2.23
N PRO A 40 10.09 -6.16 -1.05
CA PRO A 40 8.80 -5.49 -0.95
C PRO A 40 8.93 -3.98 -1.15
N PHE A 41 7.95 -3.40 -1.82
CA PHE A 41 7.78 -1.96 -2.03
C PHE A 41 6.48 -1.53 -1.36
N GLY A 42 6.60 -1.10 -0.10
CA GLY A 42 5.46 -0.74 0.72
C GLY A 42 4.53 -1.95 0.97
N ALA A 43 3.21 -1.71 0.85
CA ALA A 43 2.19 -2.72 1.09
C ALA A 43 1.74 -3.47 -0.18
N TRP A 44 1.90 -2.87 -1.36
CA TRP A 44 1.11 -3.27 -2.52
C TRP A 44 1.83 -4.18 -3.51
N LEU A 45 3.16 -4.15 -3.55
CA LEU A 45 3.90 -4.96 -4.50
C LEU A 45 5.28 -5.35 -3.98
N LYS A 46 5.83 -6.40 -4.58
CA LYS A 46 7.20 -6.86 -4.36
C LYS A 46 7.82 -7.28 -5.70
N ILE A 47 9.13 -7.13 -5.80
CA ILE A 47 9.90 -7.46 -7.01
C ILE A 47 10.90 -8.55 -6.67
N GLY A 48 10.84 -9.66 -7.40
CA GLY A 48 11.78 -10.77 -7.29
C GLY A 48 13.08 -10.51 -8.03
N THR A 49 14.16 -11.17 -7.59
CA THR A 49 15.44 -11.23 -8.32
C THR A 49 15.34 -11.98 -9.66
N ASP A 50 14.24 -12.68 -9.89
CA ASP A 50 13.87 -13.29 -11.17
C ASP A 50 13.17 -12.30 -12.14
N GLY A 51 12.81 -11.11 -11.65
CA GLY A 51 12.13 -10.06 -12.42
C GLY A 51 10.61 -10.13 -12.37
N HIS A 52 10.02 -11.06 -11.61
CA HIS A 52 8.58 -11.09 -11.41
C HIS A 52 8.15 -9.98 -10.44
N VAL A 53 7.10 -9.24 -10.83
CA VAL A 53 6.44 -8.25 -9.97
C VAL A 53 5.19 -8.91 -9.39
N THR A 54 5.12 -9.09 -8.08
CA THR A 54 3.93 -9.66 -7.44
C THR A 54 3.13 -8.55 -6.76
N VAL A 55 1.86 -8.43 -7.11
CA VAL A 55 0.93 -7.43 -6.55
C VAL A 55 0.05 -8.07 -5.49
N ALA A 56 -0.02 -7.43 -4.32
CA ALA A 56 -0.90 -7.82 -3.23
C ALA A 56 -2.32 -7.29 -3.48
N VAL A 57 -3.30 -8.19 -3.55
CA VAL A 57 -4.69 -7.83 -3.81
C VAL A 57 -5.53 -8.02 -2.54
N PRO A 58 -6.14 -6.95 -1.99
CA PRO A 58 -6.88 -6.99 -0.72
C PRO A 58 -8.33 -7.47 -0.87
N GLN A 59 -8.72 -7.82 -2.09
CA GLN A 59 -10.07 -8.22 -2.45
C GLN A 59 -10.12 -9.74 -2.69
N VAL A 60 -11.30 -10.33 -2.61
CA VAL A 60 -11.52 -11.75 -2.94
C VAL A 60 -12.11 -11.84 -4.34
N GLU A 61 -11.49 -12.65 -5.19
CA GLU A 61 -11.95 -12.92 -6.55
C GLU A 61 -13.11 -13.91 -6.57
N HIS A 62 -14.21 -13.52 -7.22
CA HIS A 62 -15.41 -14.34 -7.41
C HIS A 62 -15.91 -14.33 -8.87
N GLY A 63 -15.11 -13.81 -9.81
CA GLY A 63 -15.42 -13.70 -11.24
C GLY A 63 -15.49 -12.26 -11.77
N GLN A 64 -15.31 -11.25 -10.92
CA GLN A 64 -15.32 -9.83 -11.30
C GLN A 64 -14.01 -9.34 -11.92
N GLY A 65 -12.92 -10.10 -11.76
CA GLY A 65 -11.61 -9.77 -12.35
C GLY A 65 -10.79 -8.74 -11.55
N VAL A 66 -10.96 -8.68 -10.22
CA VAL A 66 -10.16 -7.81 -9.34
C VAL A 66 -8.69 -8.26 -9.27
N TYR A 67 -8.42 -9.56 -9.47
CA TYR A 67 -7.06 -10.11 -9.57
C TYR A 67 -6.37 -9.77 -10.90
N THR A 68 -7.10 -9.18 -11.84
CA THR A 68 -6.56 -8.69 -13.11
C THR A 68 -6.46 -7.18 -13.08
N THR A 69 -7.55 -6.51 -12.72
CA THR A 69 -7.67 -5.05 -12.87
C THR A 69 -6.80 -4.26 -11.90
N LEU A 70 -6.69 -4.66 -10.62
CA LEU A 70 -5.79 -3.98 -9.67
C LEU A 70 -4.32 -4.17 -10.04
N PRO A 71 -3.83 -5.39 -10.37
CA PRO A 71 -2.46 -5.55 -10.85
C PRO A 71 -2.17 -4.84 -12.17
N GLN A 72 -3.14 -4.69 -13.07
CA GLN A 72 -2.96 -3.90 -14.31
C GLN A 72 -2.67 -2.43 -14.00
N ILE A 73 -3.39 -1.82 -13.06
CA ILE A 73 -3.13 -0.42 -12.65
C ILE A 73 -1.71 -0.29 -12.09
N VAL A 74 -1.30 -1.21 -11.22
CA VAL A 74 0.06 -1.20 -10.67
C VAL A 74 1.10 -1.39 -11.77
N ALA A 75 0.87 -2.32 -12.71
CA ALA A 75 1.79 -2.62 -13.79
C ALA A 75 1.98 -1.44 -14.75
N ASP A 76 0.89 -0.76 -15.12
CA ASP A 76 0.92 0.40 -16.00
C ASP A 76 1.68 1.57 -15.37
N GLU A 77 1.42 1.85 -14.08
CA GLU A 77 2.07 2.95 -13.36
C GLU A 77 3.55 2.65 -13.07
N LEU A 78 3.86 1.38 -12.79
CA LEU A 78 5.23 0.90 -12.61
C LEU A 78 6.01 0.87 -13.94
N GLY A 79 5.34 0.66 -15.07
CA GLY A 79 5.95 0.36 -16.37
C GLY A 79 6.50 -1.08 -16.47
N ALA A 80 5.85 -2.02 -15.80
CA ALA A 80 6.21 -3.44 -15.84
C ALA A 80 5.66 -4.15 -17.09
N ASP A 81 6.34 -5.19 -17.57
CA ASP A 81 5.75 -6.09 -18.57
C ASP A 81 4.66 -6.93 -17.89
N TRP A 82 3.41 -6.79 -18.35
CA TRP A 82 2.25 -7.55 -17.86
C TRP A 82 2.51 -9.06 -17.76
N ARG A 83 3.28 -9.63 -18.68
CA ARG A 83 3.62 -11.08 -18.68
C ARG A 83 4.45 -11.52 -17.48
N THR A 84 5.09 -10.57 -16.78
CA THR A 84 5.92 -10.80 -15.60
C THR A 84 5.20 -10.48 -14.30
N VAL A 85 3.96 -9.99 -14.37
CA VAL A 85 3.16 -9.61 -13.21
C VAL A 85 2.39 -10.81 -12.66
N GLY A 86 2.60 -11.09 -11.39
CA GLY A 86 1.85 -12.05 -10.59
C GLY A 86 0.96 -11.36 -9.57
N VAL A 87 0.07 -12.14 -8.96
CA VAL A 87 -0.85 -11.67 -7.93
C VAL A 87 -0.81 -12.60 -6.73
N GLU A 88 -0.87 -12.01 -5.53
CA GLU A 88 -1.08 -12.76 -4.29
C GLU A 88 -2.17 -12.09 -3.44
N PRO A 89 -2.89 -12.85 -2.60
CA PRO A 89 -3.80 -12.25 -1.64
C PRO A 89 -3.03 -11.38 -0.64
N ALA A 90 -3.52 -10.16 -0.40
CA ALA A 90 -2.91 -9.30 0.61
C ALA A 90 -3.09 -9.90 2.02
N PRO A 91 -2.07 -9.79 2.89
CA PRO A 91 -2.21 -10.22 4.28
C PRO A 91 -3.23 -9.36 5.02
N LEU A 92 -3.71 -9.83 6.18
CA LEU A 92 -4.60 -9.03 7.01
C LEU A 92 -3.88 -7.78 7.53
N ASN A 93 -4.34 -6.60 7.11
CA ASN A 93 -3.82 -5.31 7.55
C ASN A 93 -4.86 -4.21 7.35
N PRO A 94 -5.02 -3.25 8.28
CA PRO A 94 -5.88 -2.09 8.08
C PRO A 94 -5.55 -1.23 6.86
N LEU A 95 -4.32 -1.28 6.32
CA LEU A 95 -3.96 -0.63 5.05
C LEU A 95 -4.81 -1.12 3.86
N TYR A 96 -5.42 -2.29 3.99
CA TYR A 96 -6.26 -2.94 2.97
C TYR A 96 -7.75 -2.88 3.28
N ALA A 97 -8.14 -2.12 4.32
CA ALA A 97 -9.53 -1.95 4.70
C ALA A 97 -10.35 -1.33 3.56
N ASN A 98 -11.63 -1.72 3.46
CA ASN A 98 -12.54 -1.18 2.45
C ASN A 98 -13.72 -0.43 3.09
N PRO A 99 -13.51 0.83 3.55
CA PRO A 99 -14.57 1.64 4.14
C PRO A 99 -15.72 1.91 3.16
N ILE A 100 -15.45 2.11 1.87
CA ILE A 100 -16.48 2.34 0.85
C ILE A 100 -17.42 1.15 0.77
N GLY A 101 -16.88 -0.06 0.59
CA GLY A 101 -17.69 -1.28 0.55
C GLY A 101 -18.45 -1.54 1.86
N THR A 102 -17.85 -1.17 2.99
CA THR A 102 -18.49 -1.31 4.30
C THR A 102 -19.70 -0.39 4.43
N HIS A 103 -19.56 0.86 4.02
CA HIS A 103 -20.64 1.84 4.02
C HIS A 103 -21.76 1.44 3.05
N ASP A 104 -21.41 1.05 1.82
CA ASP A 104 -22.38 0.70 0.77
C ASP A 104 -23.19 -0.58 1.09
N LEU A 105 -22.63 -1.53 1.84
CA LEU A 105 -23.30 -2.79 2.20
C LEU A 105 -23.99 -2.76 3.56
N PHE A 106 -23.51 -1.94 4.49
CA PHE A 106 -23.97 -1.90 5.88
C PHE A 106 -24.33 -0.47 6.29
N GLU A 107 -25.12 0.20 5.46
CA GLU A 107 -25.53 1.60 5.64
C GLU A 107 -26.00 1.87 7.09
N GLY A 108 -25.38 2.85 7.75
CA GLY A 108 -25.73 3.25 9.12
C GLY A 108 -25.35 2.28 10.24
N LEU A 109 -24.82 1.08 9.94
CA LEU A 109 -24.45 0.10 10.96
C LEU A 109 -23.22 0.56 11.77
N PHE A 110 -22.24 1.11 11.07
CA PHE A 110 -20.97 1.55 11.67
C PHE A 110 -20.90 3.05 11.93
N ASP A 111 -21.81 3.85 11.37
CA ASP A 111 -21.84 5.31 11.55
C ASP A 111 -22.16 5.73 13.00
N ARG A 112 -22.78 4.82 13.78
CA ARG A 112 -23.05 5.03 15.21
C ARG A 112 -21.84 4.76 16.10
N LEU A 113 -20.78 4.19 15.57
CA LEU A 113 -19.54 3.96 16.30
C LEU A 113 -18.65 5.21 16.19
N PRO A 114 -17.96 5.62 17.27
CA PRO A 114 -17.04 6.75 17.19
C PRO A 114 -15.95 6.47 16.14
N GLN A 115 -15.62 7.46 15.30
CA GLN A 115 -14.56 7.34 14.31
C GLN A 115 -13.26 6.84 14.96
N GLY A 116 -12.63 5.83 14.35
CA GLY A 116 -11.41 5.21 14.87
C GLY A 116 -11.62 4.07 15.88
N THR A 117 -12.85 3.81 16.35
CA THR A 117 -13.11 2.68 17.27
C THR A 117 -13.07 1.32 16.58
N THR A 118 -13.50 1.26 15.32
CA THR A 118 -13.44 0.06 14.48
C THR A 118 -12.74 0.37 13.16
N GLN A 119 -11.79 -0.48 12.78
CA GLN A 119 -11.23 -0.46 11.43
C GLN A 119 -12.26 -1.12 10.50
N PRO A 120 -12.53 -0.56 9.31
CA PRO A 120 -13.35 -1.25 8.34
C PRO A 120 -12.72 -2.61 8.00
N PRO A 121 -13.52 -3.66 7.82
CA PRO A 121 -12.98 -4.95 7.41
C PRO A 121 -12.33 -4.87 6.03
N MET A 122 -11.43 -5.81 5.77
CA MET A 122 -11.14 -6.22 4.40
C MET A 122 -12.36 -6.94 3.85
N LEU A 123 -12.91 -6.44 2.76
CA LEU A 123 -14.23 -6.81 2.26
C LEU A 123 -14.28 -6.61 0.75
N THR A 124 -14.89 -7.56 0.05
CA THR A 124 -15.27 -7.41 -1.36
C THR A 124 -16.78 -7.37 -1.49
N GLY A 125 -17.28 -6.25 -2.03
CA GLY A 125 -18.70 -6.04 -2.30
C GLY A 125 -19.05 -4.57 -2.45
N GLY A 126 -20.32 -4.27 -2.71
CA GLY A 126 -20.79 -2.90 -2.95
C GLY A 126 -20.16 -2.23 -4.18
N SER A 127 -19.62 -2.97 -5.15
CA SER A 127 -18.93 -2.41 -6.33
C SER A 127 -17.83 -1.40 -5.97
N SER A 128 -17.11 -1.66 -4.87
CA SER A 128 -16.18 -0.70 -4.25
C SER A 128 -14.72 -0.95 -4.59
N SER A 129 -14.35 -2.11 -5.12
CA SER A 129 -12.94 -2.52 -5.26
C SER A 129 -12.08 -1.51 -6.03
N ILE A 130 -12.47 -1.11 -7.24
CA ILE A 130 -11.71 -0.11 -8.00
C ILE A 130 -11.80 1.26 -7.33
N ARG A 131 -13.01 1.70 -6.94
CA ARG A 131 -13.24 3.00 -6.30
C ARG A 131 -12.37 3.21 -5.05
N MET A 132 -12.12 2.15 -4.29
CA MET A 132 -11.33 2.21 -3.07
C MET A 132 -9.83 2.10 -3.35
N PHE A 133 -9.42 1.23 -4.28
CA PHE A 133 -8.01 0.81 -4.37
C PHE A 133 -7.26 1.36 -5.58
N GLU A 134 -7.93 1.99 -6.56
CA GLU A 134 -7.26 2.55 -7.75
C GLU A 134 -6.11 3.49 -7.35
N GLN A 135 -6.39 4.51 -6.54
CA GLN A 135 -5.41 5.52 -6.15
C GLN A 135 -4.20 4.88 -5.44
N ALA A 136 -4.45 3.99 -4.48
CA ALA A 136 -3.39 3.32 -3.75
C ALA A 136 -2.53 2.43 -4.66
N CYS A 137 -3.13 1.76 -5.65
CA CYS A 137 -2.41 1.01 -6.66
C CYS A 137 -1.55 1.92 -7.55
N ARG A 138 -2.07 3.09 -7.94
CA ARG A 138 -1.30 4.06 -8.74
C ARG A 138 -0.10 4.60 -7.97
N GLU A 139 -0.33 5.04 -6.75
CA GLU A 139 0.73 5.54 -5.85
C GLU A 139 1.80 4.48 -5.60
N ALA A 140 1.40 3.22 -5.42
CA ALA A 140 2.34 2.13 -5.24
C ALA A 140 3.21 1.89 -6.48
N GLY A 141 2.60 1.83 -7.67
CA GLY A 141 3.32 1.67 -8.93
C GLY A 141 4.27 2.83 -9.21
N ALA A 142 3.78 4.07 -9.09
CA ALA A 142 4.56 5.29 -9.30
C ALA A 142 5.71 5.42 -8.29
N GLY A 143 5.45 5.12 -7.01
CA GLY A 143 6.47 5.15 -5.96
C GLY A 143 7.57 4.13 -6.20
N ALA A 144 7.22 2.88 -6.53
CA ALA A 144 8.20 1.85 -6.87
C ALA A 144 9.00 2.23 -8.13
N ARG A 145 8.35 2.78 -9.15
CA ARG A 145 9.01 3.30 -10.36
C ARG A 145 10.05 4.37 -10.03
N ALA A 146 9.70 5.36 -9.20
CA ALA A 146 10.61 6.42 -8.81
C ALA A 146 11.86 5.85 -8.10
N LEU A 147 11.68 4.93 -7.16
CA LEU A 147 12.78 4.29 -6.43
C LEU A 147 13.70 3.48 -7.36
N LEU A 148 13.13 2.77 -8.33
CA LEU A 148 13.88 2.03 -9.35
C LEU A 148 14.69 2.97 -10.25
N CYS A 149 14.07 4.07 -10.70
CA CYS A 149 14.74 5.09 -11.48
C CYS A 149 15.91 5.72 -10.70
N MET A 150 15.74 5.99 -9.40
CA MET A 150 16.81 6.50 -8.54
C MET A 150 17.99 5.53 -8.43
N ALA A 151 17.71 4.23 -8.22
CA ALA A 151 18.75 3.21 -8.18
C ALA A 151 19.50 3.09 -9.52
N ALA A 152 18.77 3.11 -10.65
CA ALA A 152 19.38 3.07 -11.98
C ALA A 152 20.23 4.33 -12.24
N ALA A 153 19.70 5.50 -11.93
CA ALA A 153 20.35 6.79 -12.09
C ALA A 153 21.66 6.87 -11.31
N LYS A 154 21.67 6.38 -10.06
CA LYS A 154 22.89 6.29 -9.25
C LYS A 154 23.97 5.43 -9.91
N ARG A 155 23.62 4.33 -10.59
CA ARG A 155 24.59 3.49 -11.32
C ARG A 155 25.12 4.15 -12.58
N TRP A 156 24.36 5.06 -13.16
CA TRP A 156 24.71 5.74 -14.40
C TRP A 156 25.27 7.14 -14.22
N ASP A 157 25.35 7.62 -12.98
CA ASP A 157 25.70 9.00 -12.64
C ASP A 157 24.83 10.01 -13.42
N ALA A 158 23.52 9.77 -13.38
CA ALA A 158 22.51 10.54 -14.10
C ALA A 158 21.44 11.10 -13.14
N ASP A 159 20.62 12.02 -13.64
CA ASP A 159 19.41 12.46 -12.94
C ASP A 159 18.29 11.39 -13.11
N TRP A 160 17.66 11.00 -12.01
CA TRP A 160 16.61 9.97 -12.03
C TRP A 160 15.37 10.37 -12.83
N THR A 161 15.11 11.67 -12.97
CA THR A 161 14.00 12.20 -13.79
C THR A 161 14.23 11.98 -15.29
N GLN A 162 15.47 11.68 -15.71
CA GLN A 162 15.80 11.35 -17.09
C GLN A 162 15.76 9.85 -17.37
N VAL A 163 15.59 9.01 -16.32
CA VAL A 163 15.49 7.56 -16.46
C VAL A 163 14.06 7.21 -16.83
N ASN A 164 13.90 6.59 -18.00
CA ASN A 164 12.63 6.07 -18.45
C ASN A 164 12.44 4.64 -17.96
N VAL A 165 11.20 4.16 -18.02
CA VAL A 165 10.87 2.78 -17.69
C VAL A 165 10.04 2.19 -18.81
N ASP A 166 10.41 0.99 -19.24
CA ASP A 166 9.75 0.27 -20.30
C ASP A 166 9.85 -1.25 -20.08
N ALA A 167 8.69 -1.91 -20.09
CA ALA A 167 8.52 -3.36 -20.03
C ALA A 167 9.37 -4.06 -18.95
N GLY A 168 9.45 -3.50 -17.74
CA GLY A 168 10.22 -4.10 -16.62
C GLY A 168 11.70 -3.69 -16.54
N PHE A 169 12.09 -2.64 -17.25
CA PHE A 169 13.47 -2.14 -17.27
C PHE A 169 13.52 -0.64 -17.11
N CYS A 170 14.51 -0.17 -16.35
CA CYS A 170 14.94 1.22 -16.41
C CYS A 170 15.82 1.41 -17.64
N THR A 171 15.62 2.51 -18.37
CA THR A 171 16.35 2.85 -19.59
C THR A 171 16.86 4.29 -19.55
N TYR A 172 18.07 4.49 -20.06
CA TYR A 172 18.69 5.80 -20.21
C TYR A 172 19.62 5.78 -21.42
N GLN A 173 19.32 6.57 -22.44
CA GLN A 173 20.04 6.54 -23.73
C GLN A 173 20.06 5.10 -24.31
N THR A 174 21.25 4.51 -24.47
CA THR A 174 21.44 3.12 -24.94
C THR A 174 21.59 2.12 -23.78
N LYS A 175 21.56 2.57 -22.53
CA LYS A 175 21.73 1.75 -21.34
C LYS A 175 20.37 1.23 -20.86
N ARG A 176 20.37 0.00 -20.34
CA ARG A 176 19.18 -0.68 -19.84
C ARG A 176 19.55 -1.58 -18.66
N ILE A 177 18.78 -1.54 -17.57
CA ILE A 177 18.91 -2.44 -16.40
C ILE A 177 17.52 -2.97 -16.03
N ARG A 178 17.44 -4.26 -15.70
CA ARG A 178 16.20 -4.90 -15.25
C ARG A 178 15.81 -4.46 -13.83
N PHE A 179 14.51 -4.42 -13.54
CA PHE A 179 14.03 -4.19 -12.18
C PHE A 179 14.64 -5.14 -11.15
N ALA A 180 14.77 -6.42 -11.50
CA ALA A 180 15.36 -7.45 -10.66
C ALA A 180 16.75 -7.09 -10.11
N GLU A 181 17.55 -6.38 -10.91
CA GLU A 181 18.93 -6.01 -10.56
C GLU A 181 18.98 -4.74 -9.71
N LEU A 182 17.88 -4.00 -9.63
CA LEU A 182 17.76 -2.72 -8.93
C LEU A 182 16.94 -2.83 -7.65
N ALA A 183 16.03 -3.81 -7.54
CA ALA A 183 15.01 -3.88 -6.50
C ALA A 183 15.55 -3.68 -5.07
N GLU A 184 16.56 -4.47 -4.68
CA GLU A 184 17.17 -4.39 -3.34
C GLU A 184 17.85 -3.04 -3.06
N GLU A 185 18.42 -2.40 -4.09
CA GLU A 185 19.05 -1.09 -3.95
C GLU A 185 17.99 0.02 -3.91
N ALA A 186 16.97 -0.08 -4.77
CA ALA A 186 15.84 0.85 -4.88
C ALA A 186 15.07 0.95 -3.56
N ALA A 187 14.80 -0.16 -2.89
CA ALA A 187 14.07 -0.19 -1.62
C ALA A 187 14.78 0.53 -0.46
N LYS A 188 16.06 0.92 -0.63
CA LYS A 188 16.83 1.68 0.38
C LYS A 188 16.71 3.19 0.20
N PHE A 189 16.19 3.65 -0.93
CA PHE A 189 15.95 5.07 -1.14
C PHE A 189 14.67 5.52 -0.43
N THR A 190 14.61 6.81 -0.12
CA THR A 190 13.39 7.48 0.30
C THR A 190 12.64 7.97 -0.92
N LEU A 191 11.31 7.88 -0.89
CA LEU A 191 10.48 8.45 -1.93
C LEU A 191 10.76 9.96 -2.07
N PRO A 192 10.86 10.49 -3.30
CA PRO A 192 11.00 11.93 -3.53
C PRO A 192 9.72 12.67 -3.15
N ASP A 193 9.85 13.97 -2.87
CA ASP A 193 8.74 14.91 -2.69
C ASP A 193 8.82 15.96 -3.82
N PRO A 194 7.73 16.30 -4.52
CA PRO A 194 6.41 15.67 -4.49
C PRO A 194 6.37 14.41 -5.36
N LEU A 195 5.62 13.40 -4.91
CA LEU A 195 5.03 12.38 -5.76
C LEU A 195 3.54 12.67 -5.92
#